data_AF-M7Z9Z8-F1
#
_entry.id   AF-M7Z9Z8-F1
#
_cell.length_a   1.000
_cell.length_b   1.000
_cell.length_c   1.000
_cell.angle_alpha   90.00
_cell.angle_beta   90.00
_cell.angle_gamma   90.00
#
_symmetry.space_group_name_H-M   'P 1'
#
loop_
_entity.id
_entity.type
_entity.pdbx_description
1 polymer ?
#
loop_
_entity_poly.entity_id
_entity_poly.type
_entity_poly.pdbx_seq_one_letter_code
_entity_poly.pdbx_strand_id
1 'polypeptide(L)' 'MDYACGSGADCGMAAPGGPCYLPDTLMAHASFAFNSYWQRNKAAGGTCDFAGSAMLITKDPSYDECRYVYM' A
#
# COMPACT_ATOMS: atom_id res chain seq x y z
N MET A 1 -9.41 1.75 -0.09
CA MET A 1 -8.31 1.90 -1.06
C MET A 1 -8.35 3.27 -1.74
N ASP A 2 -9.52 3.76 -2.15
CA ASP A 2 -9.68 5.03 -2.89
C ASP A 2 -9.04 6.24 -2.20
N TYR A 3 -9.19 6.36 -0.88
CA TYR A 3 -8.54 7.42 -0.10
C TYR A 3 -7.02 7.40 -0.27
N ALA A 4 -6.38 6.24 -0.12
CA ALA A 4 -4.94 6.11 -0.25
C ALA A 4 -4.47 6.57 -1.65
N CYS A 5 -5.14 6.10 -2.71
CA CYS A 5 -4.82 6.45 -4.09
C CYS A 5 -5.03 7.94 -4.37
N GLY A 6 -6.15 8.51 -3.89
CA GLY A 6 -6.43 9.94 -4.03
C GLY A 6 -5.54 10.85 -3.20
N SER A 7 -4.92 10.31 -2.13
CA SER A 7 -4.02 11.04 -1.23
C SER A 7 -2.54 10.72 -1.46
N GLY A 8 -2.18 10.24 -2.66
CA GLY A 8 -0.79 10.16 -3.12
C GLY A 8 -0.12 8.80 -3.01
N ALA A 9 -0.87 7.70 -2.78
CA ALA A 9 -0.36 6.35 -2.96
C ALA A 9 -0.13 6.01 -4.43
N ASP A 10 0.82 5.12 -4.70
CA ASP A 10 1.09 4.58 -6.03
C ASP A 10 0.23 3.35 -6.32
N CYS A 11 -1.07 3.56 -6.55
CA CYS A 11 -1.99 2.47 -6.82
C CYS A 11 -1.80 1.82 -8.21
N GLY A 12 -0.93 2.37 -9.07
CA GLY A 12 -0.63 1.79 -10.38
C GLY A 12 0.04 0.42 -10.28
N MET A 13 0.85 0.19 -9.25
CA MET A 13 1.51 -1.10 -9.07
C MET A 13 0.55 -2.23 -8.68
N ALA A 14 -0.53 -1.92 -7.98
CA ALA A 14 -1.56 -2.88 -7.57
C ALA A 14 -2.75 -2.95 -8.55
N ALA A 15 -2.76 -2.11 -9.60
CA ALA A 15 -3.79 -2.14 -10.64
C ALA A 15 -3.60 -3.34 -11.59
N PRO A 16 -4.63 -3.73 -12.35
CA PRO A 16 -4.51 -4.78 -13.36
C PRO A 16 -3.32 -4.55 -14.30
N GLY A 17 -2.43 -5.56 -14.40
CA GLY A 17 -1.19 -5.48 -15.18
C GLY A 17 0.01 -4.89 -14.43
N GLY A 18 -0.16 -4.47 -13.18
CA GLY A 18 0.93 -4.02 -12.31
C GLY A 18 1.66 -5.19 -11.62
N PRO A 19 2.90 -4.97 -11.16
CA PRO A 19 3.74 -6.00 -10.53
C PRO A 19 3.19 -6.52 -9.19
N CYS A 20 2.31 -5.75 -8.54
CA CYS A 20 1.66 -6.10 -7.27
C CYS A 20 0.18 -6.46 -7.43
N TYR A 21 -0.28 -6.77 -8.66
CA TYR A 21 -1.67 -7.15 -8.87
C TYR A 21 -2.01 -8.52 -8.27
N LEU A 22 -1.07 -9.47 -8.34
CA LEU A 22 -1.27 -10.80 -7.78
C LEU A 22 -0.73 -10.88 -6.36
N PRO A 23 -1.44 -11.51 -5.41
CA PRO A 23 -2.73 -12.16 -5.58
C PRO A 23 -3.86 -11.14 -5.79
N ASP A 24 -4.77 -11.43 -6.73
CA ASP A 24 -5.90 -10.57 -7.09
C ASP A 24 -6.97 -10.59 -5.99
N THR A 25 -6.67 -9.88 -4.92
CA THR A 25 -7.53 -9.78 -3.74
C THR A 25 -7.56 -8.33 -3.29
N LEU A 26 -8.73 -7.90 -2.84
CA LEU A 26 -8.92 -6.55 -2.29
C LEU A 26 -7.94 -6.29 -1.14
N MET A 27 -7.63 -7.31 -0.33
CA MET A 27 -6.69 -7.18 0.78
C MET A 27 -5.26 -6.92 0.29
N ALA A 28 -4.75 -7.65 -0.70
CA ALA A 28 -3.41 -7.43 -1.23
C ALA A 28 -3.27 -6.04 -1.87
N HIS A 29 -4.26 -5.63 -2.68
CA HIS A 29 -4.24 -4.30 -3.30
C HIS A 29 -4.34 -3.18 -2.26
N ALA A 30 -5.20 -3.35 -1.25
CA ALA A 30 -5.32 -2.38 -0.16
C ALA A 30 -4.03 -2.30 0.66
N SER A 31 -3.42 -3.44 1.01
CA SER A 31 -2.14 -3.48 1.74
C SER A 31 -1.05 -2.72 1.00
N PHE A 32 -0.94 -2.90 -0.31
CA PHE A 32 0.04 -2.16 -1.12
C PHE A 32 -0.25 -0.65 -1.13
N ALA A 33 -1.51 -0.26 -1.41
CA ALA A 33 -1.91 1.14 -1.44
C ALA A 33 -1.70 1.83 -0.09
N PHE A 34 -2.01 1.14 1.01
CA PHE A 34 -1.85 1.64 2.38
C PHE A 34 -0.38 1.81 2.74
N ASN A 35 0.47 0.84 2.40
CA ASN A 35 1.91 0.99 2.59
C ASN A 35 2.43 2.18 1.77
N SER A 36 2.10 2.27 0.48
CA SER A 36 2.57 3.38 -0.34
C SER A 36 2.10 4.74 0.19
N TYR A 37 0.86 4.86 0.66
CA TYR A 37 0.37 6.09 1.28
C TYR A 37 1.16 6.43 2.54
N TRP A 38 1.27 5.47 3.46
CA TRP A 38 1.92 5.66 4.75
C TRP A 38 3.37 6.10 4.58
N GLN A 39 4.14 5.43 3.71
CA GLN A 39 5.54 5.74 3.50
C GLN A 39 5.74 7.16 2.94
N ARG A 40 4.83 7.61 2.07
CA ARG A 40 4.87 8.96 1.47
C ARG A 40 4.39 10.06 2.42
N ASN A 41 3.47 9.75 3.34
CA ASN A 41 2.80 10.76 4.18
C ASN A 41 3.19 10.73 5.66
N LYS A 42 3.88 9.69 6.16
CA LYS A 42 4.26 9.56 7.58
C LYS A 42 5.09 10.74 8.09
N ALA A 43 5.96 11.30 7.24
CA ALA A 43 6.79 12.46 7.58
C ALA A 43 5.96 13.74 7.78
N ALA A 44 4.78 13.83 7.16
CA ALA A 44 3.84 14.93 7.29
C ALA A 44 2.73 14.65 8.34
N GLY A 45 2.85 13.56 9.12
CA GLY A 45 1.87 13.17 10.12
C GLY A 45 0.67 12.39 9.60
N GLY A 46 0.67 11.94 8.34
CA GLY A 46 -0.34 11.00 7.85
C GLY A 46 -0.32 9.71 8.65
N THR A 47 -1.46 9.02 8.84
CA THR A 47 -1.58 7.83 9.70
C THR A 47 -1.83 6.55 8.89
N CYS A 48 -1.46 5.40 9.45
CA CYS A 48 -1.75 4.08 8.88
C CYS A 48 -3.00 3.43 9.52
N ASP A 49 -3.97 4.23 9.96
CA ASP A 49 -5.16 3.71 10.66
C ASP A 49 -6.23 3.21 9.68
N PHE A 50 -6.48 3.93 8.58
CA PHE A 50 -7.48 3.57 7.56
C PHE A 50 -8.78 3.00 8.15
N ALA A 51 -9.29 3.64 9.22
CA ALA A 51 -10.45 3.19 10.01
C ALA A 51 -10.31 1.77 10.59
N GLY A 52 -9.14 1.43 11.15
CA GLY A 52 -8.82 0.10 11.68
C GLY A 52 -8.60 -0.98 10.62
N SER A 53 -8.60 -0.63 9.33
CA SER A 53 -8.42 -1.59 8.23
C SER A 53 -6.95 -1.86 7.88
N ALA A 54 -6.02 -1.22 8.59
CA ALA A 54 -4.59 -1.35 8.37
C ALA A 54 -3.84 -1.52 9.70
N MET A 55 -2.69 -2.20 9.62
CA MET A 55 -1.78 -2.37 10.74
C MET A 55 -0.34 -2.25 10.25
N LEU A 56 0.52 -1.72 11.12
CA LEU A 56 1.96 -1.74 10.86
C LEU A 56 2.51 -3.14 11.13
N ILE A 57 3.32 -3.62 10.20
CA ILE A 57 4.05 -4.87 10.32
C ILE A 57 5.55 -4.60 10.26
N THR A 58 6.32 -5.41 10.97
CA THR A 58 7.80 -5.31 11.00
C THR A 58 8.47 -6.21 9.98
N LYS A 59 7.72 -7.17 9.41
CA LYS A 59 8.21 -8.07 8.37
C LYS A 59 7.83 -7.51 7.00
N ASP A 60 8.81 -7.40 6.11
CA ASP A 60 8.59 -7.00 4.72
C ASP A 60 7.70 -8.02 4.00
N PRO A 61 6.51 -7.62 3.51
CA PRO A 61 5.62 -8.49 2.77
C PRO A 61 5.94 -8.53 1.27
N SER A 62 7.04 -7.93 0.81
CA SER A 62 7.48 -7.98 -0.59
C SER A 62 7.70 -9.42 -1.09
N TYR A 63 7.34 -9.67 -2.35
CA TYR A 63 7.54 -10.95 -3.04
C TYR A 63 7.75 -10.68 -4.54
N ASP A 64 8.54 -11.53 -5.20
CA ASP A 64 8.85 -11.43 -6.63
C ASP A 64 9.20 -9.99 -7.06
N GLU A 65 8.43 -9.42 -7.99
CA GLU A 65 8.56 -8.04 -8.48
C GLU A 65 7.74 -7.03 -7.66
N CYS A 66 6.87 -7.51 -6.76
CA CYS A 66 6.08 -6.67 -5.88
C CYS A 66 6.88 -6.21 -4.65
N ARG A 67 7.36 -4.96 -4.70
CA ARG A 67 8.19 -4.36 -3.64
C ARG A 67 7.41 -3.35 -2.82
N TYR A 68 7.25 -3.62 -1.53
CA TYR A 68 6.75 -2.68 -0.54
C TYR A 68 7.87 -1.72 -0.14
N VAL A 69 8.02 -0.65 -0.93
CA VAL A 69 9.12 0.33 -0.73
C VAL A 69 9.00 1.02 0.63
N TYR A 70 10.14 1.18 1.31
CA TYR A 70 10.31 2.01 2.50
C TYR A 70 10.92 3.34 2.07
N MET A 71 10.20 4.45 2.23
CA MET A 71 10.71 5.81 1.96
C MET A 71 11.07 6.53 3.25
#